data_AF-A0A1W1D6K1-F1
#
_entry.id   AF-A0A1W1D6K1-F1
#
_cell.length_a   1.000
_cell.length_b   1.000
_cell.length_c   1.000
_cell.angle_alpha   90.00
_cell.angle_beta   90.00
_cell.angle_gamma   90.00
#
_symmetry.space_group_name_H-M   'P 1'
#
loop_
_entity.id
_entity.type
_entity.pdbx_description
1 polymer ?
#
loop_
_entity_poly.entity_id
_entity_poly.type
_entity_poly.pdbx_seq_one_letter_code
_entity_poly.pdbx_strand_id
1 'polypeptide(L)'
;MDKIDSLKNQNLIWHFIGPIQSNKTVKIAQNFDWVHSVDRLKIAKRLNDQRPKNLEKLNVLLQVNIDNEATKSGVLEDEIDELTSHFENFQNIALRGFMCIPSPDNTEKSFKKMAEILQKYPNLDILSMGMSNDLDLAIKNGATFVRIGADIFGKRT
;
A
#
# COMPACT_ATOMS: atom_id res chain seq x y z
N MET A 1 -0.41 2.05 18.82
CA MET A 1 -1.49 1.04 18.84
C MET A 1 -2.61 1.52 19.74
N ASP A 2 -2.30 2.33 20.76
CA ASP A 2 -3.24 2.94 21.70
C ASP A 2 -4.49 3.56 21.07
N LYS A 3 -4.37 4.22 19.89
CA LYS A 3 -5.53 4.76 19.15
C LYS A 3 -6.43 3.67 18.55
N ILE A 4 -5.85 2.58 18.06
CA ILE A 4 -6.60 1.43 17.54
C ILE A 4 -7.32 0.75 18.70
N ASP A 5 -6.59 0.53 19.80
CA ASP A 5 -7.14 -0.11 21.01
C ASP A 5 -8.29 0.70 21.61
N SER A 6 -8.18 2.03 21.67
CA SER A 6 -9.22 2.90 22.21
C SER A 6 -10.47 2.99 21.31
N LEU A 7 -10.35 2.65 20.03
CA LEU A 7 -11.43 2.70 19.04
C LEU A 7 -11.88 1.31 18.58
N LYS A 8 -11.49 0.23 19.25
CA LYS A 8 -11.76 -1.16 18.83
C LYS A 8 -13.24 -1.52 18.67
N ASN A 9 -14.14 -0.79 19.34
CA ASN A 9 -15.60 -1.00 19.27
C ASN A 9 -16.26 -0.20 18.14
N GLN A 10 -15.48 0.55 17.36
CA GLN A 10 -15.95 1.30 16.20
C GLN A 10 -15.71 0.47 14.94
N ASN A 11 -16.60 0.58 13.96
CA ASN A 11 -16.45 -0.07 12.66
C ASN A 11 -15.47 0.73 11.77
N LEU A 12 -14.17 0.66 12.10
CA LEU A 12 -13.10 1.36 11.40
C LEU A 12 -12.24 0.38 10.61
N ILE A 13 -11.78 0.83 9.43
CA ILE A 13 -10.78 0.13 8.62
C ILE A 13 -9.45 0.86 8.78
N TRP A 14 -8.44 0.14 9.25
CA TRP A 14 -7.11 0.70 9.53
C TRP A 14 -6.12 0.38 8.41
N HIS A 15 -5.56 1.44 7.82
CA HIS A 15 -4.57 1.36 6.75
C HIS A 15 -3.19 1.78 7.27
N PHE A 16 -2.17 0.92 7.09
CA PHE A 16 -0.77 1.26 7.31
C PHE A 16 -0.13 1.71 5.99
N ILE A 17 0.31 2.97 5.95
CA ILE A 17 0.82 3.61 4.72
C ILE A 17 2.27 4.10 4.82
N GLY A 18 2.93 3.89 5.98
CA GLY A 18 4.31 4.32 6.21
C GLY A 18 5.35 3.26 5.84
N PRO A 19 6.65 3.56 5.86
CA PRO A 19 7.70 2.57 5.61
C PRO A 19 7.70 1.46 6.69
N ILE A 20 7.99 0.22 6.29
CA ILE A 20 7.94 -0.95 7.18
C ILE A 20 9.33 -1.35 7.65
N GLN A 21 9.55 -1.23 8.95
CA GLN A 21 10.67 -1.84 9.65
C GLN A 21 10.32 -3.29 10.02
N SER A 22 11.24 -4.23 9.77
CA SER A 22 10.99 -5.67 9.98
C SER A 22 10.57 -6.02 11.41
N ASN A 23 11.06 -5.29 12.42
CA ASN A 23 10.70 -5.50 13.83
C ASN A 23 9.29 -5.00 14.21
N LYS A 24 8.61 -4.27 13.32
CA LYS A 24 7.23 -3.78 13.54
C LYS A 24 6.17 -4.64 12.86
N THR A 25 6.56 -5.61 12.01
CA THR A 25 5.62 -6.43 11.23
C THR A 25 4.60 -7.18 12.11
N VAL A 26 4.98 -7.61 13.31
CA VAL A 26 4.06 -8.30 14.25
C VAL A 26 2.90 -7.38 14.61
N LYS A 27 3.22 -6.14 15.04
CA LYS A 27 2.20 -5.15 15.40
C LYS A 27 1.34 -4.78 14.20
N ILE A 28 1.93 -4.68 13.01
CA ILE A 28 1.18 -4.35 11.80
C ILE A 28 0.20 -5.49 11.48
N ALA A 29 0.68 -6.73 11.43
CA ALA A 29 -0.12 -7.90 11.07
C ALA A 29 -1.29 -8.15 12.04
N GLN A 30 -1.15 -7.76 13.31
CA GLN A 30 -2.19 -7.97 14.34
C GLN A 30 -3.25 -6.87 14.38
N ASN A 31 -2.97 -5.65 13.88
CA ASN A 31 -3.79 -4.47 14.19
C ASN A 31 -4.33 -3.72 12.97
N PHE A 32 -3.89 -4.04 11.75
CA PHE A 32 -4.32 -3.35 10.54
C PHE A 32 -5.14 -4.26 9.63
N ASP A 33 -5.96 -3.64 8.78
CA ASP A 33 -6.75 -4.29 7.75
C ASP A 33 -6.07 -4.21 6.38
N TRP A 34 -5.31 -3.12 6.18
CA TRP A 34 -4.58 -2.83 4.95
C TRP A 34 -3.13 -2.41 5.22
N VAL A 35 -2.20 -2.85 4.37
CA VAL A 35 -0.81 -2.39 4.33
C VAL A 35 -0.43 -2.00 2.93
N HIS A 36 -0.09 -0.73 2.72
CA HIS A 36 0.14 -0.20 1.37
C HIS A 36 1.60 -0.24 0.93
N SER A 37 2.51 -0.44 1.88
CA SER A 37 3.94 -0.17 1.76
C SER A 37 4.81 -1.43 1.75
N VAL A 38 4.29 -2.54 1.22
CA VAL A 38 5.10 -3.75 1.03
C VAL A 38 6.04 -3.52 -0.14
N ASP A 39 7.34 -3.54 0.11
CA ASP A 39 8.38 -3.16 -0.86
C ASP A 39 9.40 -4.28 -1.13
N ARG A 40 9.24 -5.45 -0.49
CA ARG A 40 10.13 -6.62 -0.65
C ARG A 40 9.50 -7.89 -0.09
N LEU A 41 9.88 -9.04 -0.66
CA LEU A 41 9.37 -10.36 -0.27
C LEU A 41 9.52 -10.66 1.23
N LYS A 42 10.63 -10.24 1.85
CA LYS A 42 10.88 -10.43 3.29
C LYS A 42 9.78 -9.82 4.16
N ILE A 43 9.22 -8.68 3.78
CA ILE A 43 8.14 -8.04 4.54
C ILE A 43 6.82 -8.77 4.31
N ALA A 44 6.49 -9.10 3.06
CA ALA A 44 5.28 -9.86 2.73
C ALA A 44 5.23 -11.18 3.52
N LYS A 45 6.32 -11.96 3.48
CA LYS A 45 6.42 -13.23 4.22
C LYS A 45 6.20 -13.04 5.72
N ARG A 46 6.83 -12.02 6.32
CA ARG A 46 6.68 -11.75 7.75
C ARG A 46 5.24 -11.37 8.13
N LEU A 47 4.57 -10.55 7.31
CA LEU A 47 3.17 -10.20 7.54
C LEU A 47 2.27 -11.44 7.45
N ASN A 48 2.48 -12.29 6.45
CA ASN A 48 1.78 -13.57 6.32
C ASN A 48 1.99 -14.48 7.54
N ASP A 49 3.24 -14.66 7.96
CA ASP A 49 3.57 -15.57 9.07
C ASP A 49 3.03 -15.06 10.42
N GLN A 50 2.86 -13.74 10.56
CA GLN A 50 2.50 -13.09 11.82
C GLN A 50 1.03 -12.68 11.91
N ARG A 51 0.26 -12.78 10.82
CA ARG A 51 -1.18 -12.51 10.83
C ARG A 51 -1.89 -13.60 11.64
N PRO A 52 -2.62 -13.25 12.72
CA PRO A 52 -3.39 -14.21 13.49
C PRO A 52 -4.47 -14.90 12.63
N LYS A 53 -4.65 -16.21 12.80
CA LYS A 53 -5.61 -17.02 12.03
C LYS A 53 -7.07 -16.68 12.32
N ASN A 54 -7.36 -16.01 13.44
CA ASN A 54 -8.69 -15.56 13.82
C ASN A 54 -9.06 -14.19 13.21
N LEU A 55 -8.18 -13.60 12.42
CA LEU A 55 -8.45 -12.38 11.67
C LEU A 55 -8.57 -12.71 10.19
N GLU A 56 -9.33 -11.89 9.46
CA GLU A 56 -9.37 -11.92 8.00
C GLU A 56 -7.98 -11.74 7.40
N LYS A 57 -7.79 -12.17 6.14
CA LYS A 57 -6.53 -11.94 5.44
C LYS A 57 -6.17 -10.46 5.45
N LEU A 58 -4.90 -10.15 5.74
CA LEU A 58 -4.41 -8.78 5.65
C LEU A 58 -4.34 -8.38 4.17
N ASN A 59 -5.05 -7.32 3.80
CA ASN A 59 -4.96 -6.79 2.44
C ASN A 59 -3.64 -6.04 2.30
N VAL A 60 -2.93 -6.27 1.21
CA VAL A 60 -1.63 -5.63 0.97
C VAL A 60 -1.54 -5.08 -0.43
N LEU A 61 -0.80 -3.98 -0.56
CA LEU A 61 -0.39 -3.40 -1.84
C LEU A 61 1.13 -3.45 -1.94
N LEU A 62 1.63 -3.67 -3.15
CA LEU A 62 3.05 -3.49 -3.46
C LEU A 62 3.32 -2.01 -3.70
N GLN A 63 4.27 -1.46 -2.95
CA GLN A 63 4.78 -0.11 -3.19
C GLN A 63 5.76 -0.16 -4.35
N VAL A 64 5.46 0.59 -5.42
CA VAL A 64 6.32 0.68 -6.61
C VAL A 64 7.13 1.98 -6.54
N ASN A 65 8.45 1.86 -6.69
CA ASN A 65 9.33 3.01 -6.91
C ASN A 65 9.23 3.44 -8.38
N ILE A 66 8.08 4.02 -8.73
CA ILE A 66 7.68 4.25 -10.12
C ILE A 66 8.62 5.19 -10.91
N ASP A 67 9.35 6.04 -10.19
CA ASP A 67 10.29 7.03 -10.74
C ASP A 67 11.76 6.60 -10.63
N ASN A 68 12.04 5.39 -10.12
CA ASN A 68 13.38 4.83 -9.95
C ASN A 68 14.34 5.74 -9.15
N GLU A 69 13.82 6.44 -8.13
CA GLU A 69 14.64 7.31 -7.29
C GLU A 69 15.31 6.51 -6.17
N ALA A 70 16.64 6.60 -6.06
CA ALA A 70 17.42 5.87 -5.05
C ALA A 70 17.04 6.21 -3.60
N THR A 71 16.40 7.35 -3.37
CA THR A 71 15.96 7.82 -2.05
C THR A 71 14.57 7.29 -1.66
N LYS A 72 13.82 6.69 -2.60
CA LYS A 72 12.48 6.19 -2.36
C LYS A 72 12.45 4.68 -2.18
N SER A 73 11.59 4.23 -1.28
CA SER A 73 11.28 2.81 -1.11
C SER A 73 10.30 2.33 -2.19
N GLY A 74 10.34 1.04 -2.46
CA GLY A 74 9.44 0.37 -3.38
C GLY A 74 10.19 -0.59 -4.28
N VAL A 75 9.45 -1.53 -4.85
CA VAL A 75 9.96 -2.42 -5.89
C VAL A 75 10.10 -1.67 -7.20
N LEU A 76 11.05 -2.08 -8.02
CA LEU A 76 11.15 -1.67 -9.41
C LEU A 76 10.08 -2.39 -10.25
N GLU A 77 9.78 -1.85 -11.43
CA GLU A 77 8.74 -2.41 -12.31
C GLU A 77 9.08 -3.83 -12.77
N ASP A 78 10.35 -4.13 -13.02
CA ASP A 78 10.85 -5.43 -13.45
C ASP A 78 10.85 -6.49 -12.32
N GLU A 79 10.73 -6.07 -11.05
CA GLU A 79 10.61 -6.97 -9.90
C GLU A 79 9.15 -7.35 -9.61
N ILE A 80 8.16 -6.67 -10.21
CA ILE A 80 6.74 -6.86 -9.87
C ILE A 80 6.27 -8.29 -10.18
N ASP A 81 6.62 -8.83 -11.35
CA ASP A 81 6.20 -10.17 -11.76
C ASP A 81 6.72 -11.25 -10.80
N GLU A 82 7.99 -11.15 -10.40
CA GLU A 82 8.56 -12.08 -9.41
C GLU A 82 7.83 -11.97 -8.07
N LEU A 83 7.67 -10.76 -7.53
CA LEU A 83 7.03 -10.59 -6.22
C LEU A 83 5.57 -11.02 -6.21
N THR A 84 4.80 -10.69 -7.26
CA THR A 84 3.38 -11.04 -7.37
C THR A 84 3.18 -12.56 -7.35
N SER A 85 4.04 -13.32 -8.05
CA SER A 85 3.97 -14.79 -8.09
C SER A 85 4.07 -15.45 -6.71
N HIS A 86 4.82 -14.85 -5.78
CA HIS A 86 4.93 -15.38 -4.42
C HIS A 86 3.63 -15.27 -3.62
N PHE A 87 2.73 -14.35 -3.96
CA PHE A 87 1.49 -14.15 -3.21
C PHE A 87 0.49 -15.30 -3.35
N GLU A 88 0.61 -16.12 -4.38
CA GLU A 88 -0.20 -17.34 -4.55
C GLU A 88 0.01 -18.33 -3.39
N ASN A 89 1.20 -18.29 -2.77
CA ASN A 89 1.56 -19.19 -1.66
C ASN A 89 1.14 -18.64 -0.29
N PHE A 90 0.74 -17.38 -0.19
CA PHE A 90 0.40 -16.77 1.09
C PHE A 90 -1.06 -17.04 1.48
N GLN A 91 -1.24 -17.56 2.69
CA GLN A 91 -2.55 -17.96 3.20
C GLN A 91 -3.22 -16.87 4.04
N ASN A 92 -2.43 -15.97 4.65
CA ASN A 92 -2.95 -14.99 5.61
C ASN A 92 -2.89 -13.55 5.12
N ILE A 93 -2.33 -13.30 3.93
CA ILE A 93 -2.39 -11.99 3.27
C ILE A 93 -2.95 -12.13 1.87
N ALA A 94 -3.50 -11.05 1.32
CA ALA A 94 -4.04 -10.99 -0.02
C ALA A 94 -3.46 -9.77 -0.75
N LEU A 95 -2.77 -10.01 -1.86
CA LEU A 95 -2.34 -8.93 -2.75
C LEU A 95 -3.57 -8.34 -3.44
N ARG A 96 -3.72 -7.02 -3.36
CA ARG A 96 -4.88 -6.31 -3.92
C ARG A 96 -4.53 -5.29 -4.98
N GLY A 97 -3.24 -5.03 -5.20
CA GLY A 97 -2.78 -4.09 -6.21
C GLY A 97 -1.56 -3.32 -5.76
N PHE A 98 -1.50 -2.04 -6.14
CA PHE A 98 -0.28 -1.26 -6.10
C PHE A 98 -0.45 0.08 -5.39
N MET A 99 0.67 0.59 -4.88
CA MET A 99 0.77 1.92 -4.30
C MET A 99 2.00 2.63 -4.87
N CYS A 100 1.90 3.94 -5.09
CA CYS A 100 3.07 4.77 -5.36
C CYS A 100 3.01 6.11 -4.64
N ILE A 101 4.19 6.72 -4.52
CA ILE A 101 4.40 8.12 -4.12
C ILE A 101 5.31 8.74 -5.19
N PRO A 102 4.75 9.41 -6.20
CA PRO A 102 5.53 9.92 -7.32
C PRO A 102 6.39 11.11 -6.89
N SER A 103 7.37 11.47 -7.73
CA SER A 103 8.08 12.73 -7.61
C SER A 103 7.15 13.87 -8.01
N PRO A 104 7.18 15.02 -7.32
CA PRO A 104 6.29 16.14 -7.62
C PRO A 104 6.33 16.57 -9.10
N ASP A 105 7.50 16.46 -9.73
CA ASP A 105 7.71 16.88 -11.12
C ASP A 105 7.25 15.83 -12.16
N ASN A 106 6.86 14.63 -11.74
CA ASN A 106 6.53 13.51 -12.64
C ASN A 106 5.12 12.92 -12.43
N THR A 107 4.34 13.47 -11.49
CA THR A 107 3.06 12.90 -11.01
C THR A 107 2.13 12.38 -12.10
N GLU A 108 1.86 13.16 -13.16
CA GLU A 108 0.94 12.74 -14.23
C GLU A 108 1.43 11.49 -14.96
N LYS A 109 2.71 11.49 -15.35
CA LYS A 109 3.34 10.35 -16.05
C LYS A 109 3.38 9.13 -15.14
N SER A 110 3.72 9.30 -13.87
CA SER A 110 3.79 8.21 -12.90
C SER A 110 2.42 7.58 -12.66
N PHE A 111 1.35 8.38 -12.50
CA PHE A 111 0.00 7.85 -12.33
C PHE A 111 -0.51 7.09 -13.55
N LYS A 112 -0.26 7.61 -14.76
CA LYS A 112 -0.60 6.89 -15.99
C LYS A 112 0.11 5.53 -16.04
N LYS A 113 1.41 5.52 -15.74
CA LYS A 113 2.22 4.29 -15.72
C LYS A 113 1.71 3.27 -14.69
N MET A 114 1.29 3.74 -13.51
CA MET A 114 0.69 2.87 -12.49
C MET A 114 -0.63 2.23 -12.94
N ALA A 115 -1.46 2.97 -13.69
CA ALA A 115 -2.67 2.42 -14.29
C ALA A 115 -2.36 1.35 -15.34
N GLU A 116 -1.34 1.58 -16.19
CA GLU A 116 -0.84 0.60 -17.17
C GLU A 116 -0.28 -0.66 -16.49
N ILE A 117 0.41 -0.52 -15.35
CA ILE A 117 0.88 -1.65 -14.55
C ILE A 117 -0.32 -2.46 -14.04
N LEU A 118 -1.33 -1.82 -13.42
CA LEU A 118 -2.49 -2.53 -12.87
C LEU A 118 -3.25 -3.32 -13.93
N GLN A 119 -3.36 -2.80 -15.16
CA GLN A 119 -4.03 -3.50 -16.27
C GLN A 119 -3.39 -4.86 -16.61
N LYS A 120 -2.10 -5.07 -16.31
CA LYS A 120 -1.43 -6.37 -16.50
C LYS A 120 -1.87 -7.42 -15.48
N TYR A 121 -2.51 -7.02 -14.38
CA TYR A 121 -2.93 -7.89 -13.29
C TYR A 121 -4.45 -7.79 -13.05
N PRO A 122 -5.29 -8.44 -13.89
CA PRO A 122 -6.74 -8.26 -13.86
C PRO A 122 -7.42 -8.75 -12.56
N ASN A 123 -6.71 -9.53 -11.75
CA ASN A 123 -7.20 -10.00 -10.44
C ASN A 123 -6.92 -8.99 -9.31
N LEU A 124 -6.21 -7.89 -9.59
CA LEU A 124 -5.90 -6.83 -8.64
C LEU A 124 -6.79 -5.63 -8.92
N ASP A 125 -7.31 -5.00 -7.87
CA ASP A 125 -8.40 -4.02 -7.96
C ASP A 125 -8.07 -2.68 -7.29
N ILE A 126 -6.90 -2.57 -6.65
CA ILE A 126 -6.53 -1.38 -5.89
C ILE A 126 -5.34 -0.63 -6.50
N LEU A 127 -5.55 0.67 -6.69
CA LEU A 127 -4.50 1.63 -7.02
C LEU A 127 -4.48 2.74 -5.98
N SER A 128 -3.51 2.68 -5.07
CA SER A 128 -3.33 3.66 -4.01
C SER A 128 -2.36 4.74 -4.46
N MET A 129 -2.87 5.86 -4.97
CA MET A 129 -2.08 6.99 -5.42
C MET A 129 -2.88 8.29 -5.28
N GLY A 130 -2.18 9.42 -5.23
CA GLY A 130 -2.81 10.71 -4.93
C GLY A 130 -2.84 11.04 -3.43
N MET A 131 -2.58 12.31 -3.17
CA MET A 131 -2.60 13.03 -1.90
C MET A 131 -3.37 14.34 -2.13
N SER A 132 -3.40 15.21 -1.13
CA SER A 132 -4.12 16.50 -1.17
C SER A 132 -3.89 17.33 -2.44
N ASN A 133 -2.64 17.43 -2.91
CA ASN A 133 -2.29 18.33 -4.01
C ASN A 133 -2.51 17.74 -5.41
N ASP A 134 -2.78 16.45 -5.53
CA ASP A 134 -2.85 15.72 -6.80
C ASP A 134 -4.02 14.72 -6.85
N LEU A 135 -5.02 14.88 -5.98
CA LEU A 135 -6.22 14.04 -5.88
C LEU A 135 -6.97 13.94 -7.21
N ASP A 136 -7.28 15.08 -7.85
CA ASP A 136 -8.07 15.08 -9.10
C ASP A 136 -7.34 14.35 -10.23
N LEU A 137 -6.01 14.55 -10.29
CA LEU A 137 -5.15 13.90 -11.26
C LEU A 137 -5.06 12.38 -11.01
N ALA A 138 -4.98 11.97 -9.74
CA ALA A 138 -4.98 10.57 -9.35
C ALA A 138 -6.29 9.88 -9.74
N ILE A 139 -7.43 10.50 -9.46
CA ILE A 139 -8.77 9.98 -9.81
C ILE A 139 -8.89 9.84 -11.34
N LYS A 140 -8.48 10.87 -12.10
CA LYS A 140 -8.49 10.83 -13.57
C LYS A 140 -7.69 9.65 -14.15
N ASN A 141 -6.65 9.21 -13.44
CA ASN A 141 -5.81 8.07 -13.81
C ASN A 141 -6.23 6.75 -13.12
N GLY A 142 -7.42 6.68 -12.50
CA GLY A 142 -7.98 5.44 -11.98
C GLY A 142 -7.54 5.07 -10.56
N ALA A 143 -7.11 6.04 -9.75
CA ALA A 143 -6.89 5.80 -8.32
C ALA A 143 -8.17 5.30 -7.63
N THR A 144 -8.07 4.21 -6.87
CA THR A 144 -9.17 3.70 -6.04
C THR A 144 -9.00 4.07 -4.57
N PHE A 145 -7.76 4.34 -4.13
CA PHE A 145 -7.46 4.98 -2.85
C PHE A 145 -6.66 6.26 -3.05
N VAL A 146 -7.18 7.36 -2.50
CA VAL A 146 -6.48 8.64 -2.33
C VAL A 146 -6.18 8.87 -0.84
N ARG A 147 -5.05 9.53 -0.53
CA ARG A 147 -4.55 9.68 0.85
C ARG A 147 -4.59 11.14 1.29
N ILE A 148 -5.70 11.54 1.91
CA ILE A 148 -5.95 12.95 2.26
C ILE A 148 -5.70 13.20 3.74
N GLY A 149 -4.81 14.17 4.01
CA GLY A 149 -4.41 14.57 5.35
C GLY A 149 -4.76 16.02 5.61
N ALA A 150 -3.99 16.94 5.02
CA ALA A 150 -4.07 18.37 5.31
C ALA A 150 -5.44 18.98 4.96
N ASP A 151 -6.11 18.51 3.91
CA ASP A 151 -7.43 19.06 3.53
C ASP A 151 -8.55 18.65 4.49
N ILE A 152 -8.34 17.59 5.28
CA ILE A 152 -9.31 17.13 6.30
C ILE A 152 -8.96 17.69 7.68
N PHE A 153 -7.68 17.62 8.06
CA PHE A 153 -7.23 17.90 9.43
C PHE A 153 -6.47 19.22 9.60
N GLY A 154 -6.21 19.94 8.51
CA GLY A 154 -5.35 21.12 8.50
C GLY A 154 -3.85 20.79 8.48
N LYS A 155 -3.02 21.85 8.48
CA LYS A 155 -1.55 21.71 8.52
C LYS A 155 -1.12 21.08 9.84
N ARG A 156 -0.10 20.21 9.79
CA ARG A 156 0.54 19.68 11.00
C ARG A 156 1.30 20.83 11.67
N THR A 157 0.93 21.14 12.91
CA THR A 157 1.69 22.03 13.82
C THR A 157 2.92 21.33 14.35
#